data_AF-A0A0A7LAA2-F1
#
_entry.id   AF-A0A0A7LAA2-F1
#
_cell.length_a   1.000
_cell.length_b   1.000
_cell.length_c   1.000
_cell.angle_alpha   90.00
_cell.angle_beta   90.00
_cell.angle_gamma   90.00
#
_symmetry.space_group_name_H-M   'P 1'
#
loop_
_entity.id
_entity.type
_entity.pdbx_description
1 polymer ?
#
loop_
_entity_poly.entity_id
_entity_poly.type
_entity_poly.pdbx_seq_one_letter_code
_entity_poly.pdbx_strand_id
1 'polypeptide(L)'
;MKIDTSYKADWTGGKDADMTDPILRDYHKLLWSKPLPDGRMFDLTVSSAPPYRLFHSSEIGTFSLSSDSIVHTYSRLKNGHMTEVVGSLPKHDIDAFYDLVCTIGAYLVFPSNKIDNKATINVERGFNGLIKDRFDFTLECIRRWYIGEKNPLRDCFDRYTDFFRLFTDFRGYVEFFLLDDIVDEDENVRFWLPFRDFGSTPPLPNSVTEYKEYMKNASDFTKARNKRMAAWAMTLP
;
A
#
# COMPACT_ATOMS: atom_id res chain seq x y z
N MET A 1 -13.49 -18.19 4.10
CA MET A 1 -12.48 -18.31 3.01
C MET A 1 -11.10 -18.16 3.63
N LYS A 2 -10.13 -19.01 3.30
CA LYS A 2 -8.76 -18.89 3.83
C LYS A 2 -7.91 -18.08 2.85
N ILE A 3 -7.15 -17.09 3.35
CA ILE A 3 -6.21 -16.34 2.54
C ILE A 3 -4.97 -17.20 2.28
N ASP A 4 -4.63 -17.41 1.02
CA ASP A 4 -3.34 -17.98 0.62
C ASP A 4 -2.35 -16.85 0.35
N THR A 5 -1.46 -16.60 1.30
CA THR A 5 -0.44 -15.54 1.18
C THR A 5 0.71 -15.89 0.25
N SER A 6 0.69 -17.07 -0.37
CA SER A 6 1.60 -17.44 -1.47
C SER A 6 1.00 -17.16 -2.85
N TYR A 7 -0.30 -16.87 -2.92
CA TYR A 7 -0.96 -16.44 -4.15
C TYR A 7 -0.32 -15.14 -4.66
N LYS A 8 -0.04 -15.11 -5.96
CA LYS A 8 0.55 -13.97 -6.66
C LYS A 8 -0.54 -13.33 -7.51
N ALA A 9 -0.78 -12.04 -7.28
CA ALA A 9 -1.73 -11.24 -8.03
C ALA A 9 -1.46 -11.35 -9.53
N ASP A 10 -2.52 -11.59 -10.29
CA ASP A 10 -2.46 -11.78 -11.73
C ASP A 10 -2.46 -10.45 -12.49
N TRP A 11 -1.31 -10.13 -13.09
CA TRP A 11 -1.09 -8.97 -13.97
C TRP A 11 -1.15 -9.34 -15.48
N THR A 12 -1.73 -10.48 -15.85
CA THR A 12 -1.77 -10.97 -17.23
C THR A 12 -2.38 -9.93 -18.19
N GLY A 13 -1.77 -9.83 -19.38
CA GLY A 13 -2.23 -8.90 -20.42
C GLY A 13 -1.96 -7.42 -20.12
N GLY A 14 -1.17 -7.09 -19.10
CA GLY A 14 -0.80 -5.71 -18.76
C GLY A 14 -1.94 -4.89 -18.16
N LYS A 15 -2.98 -5.57 -17.66
CA LYS A 15 -4.11 -4.94 -16.96
C LYS A 15 -3.80 -4.86 -15.47
N ASP A 16 -4.40 -3.87 -14.83
CA ASP A 16 -4.27 -3.66 -13.39
C ASP A 16 -4.92 -4.82 -12.62
N ALA A 17 -4.14 -5.48 -11.76
CA ALA A 17 -4.61 -6.62 -10.98
C ALA A 17 -5.79 -6.25 -10.09
N ASP A 18 -5.88 -5.00 -9.59
CA ASP A 18 -7.04 -4.53 -8.83
C ASP A 18 -8.35 -4.67 -9.62
N MET A 19 -8.28 -4.43 -10.93
CA MET A 19 -9.45 -4.48 -11.81
C MET A 19 -9.80 -5.90 -12.26
N THR A 20 -8.79 -6.76 -12.47
CA THR A 20 -8.97 -8.03 -13.18
C THR A 20 -8.84 -9.27 -12.32
N ASP A 21 -8.18 -9.20 -11.17
CA ASP A 21 -7.91 -10.34 -10.31
C ASP A 21 -9.02 -10.51 -9.26
N PRO A 22 -9.91 -11.51 -9.40
CA PRO A 22 -10.97 -11.75 -8.43
C PRO A 22 -10.43 -12.26 -7.09
N ILE A 23 -9.31 -13.01 -7.07
CA ILE A 23 -8.75 -13.59 -5.85
C ILE A 23 -8.14 -12.48 -4.99
N LEU A 24 -7.35 -11.58 -5.58
CA LEU A 24 -6.81 -10.41 -4.89
C LEU A 24 -7.93 -9.55 -4.28
N ARG A 25 -8.99 -9.29 -5.06
CA ARG A 25 -10.15 -8.53 -4.60
C ARG A 25 -10.88 -9.20 -3.45
N ASP A 26 -11.11 -10.52 -3.52
CA ASP A 26 -11.78 -11.26 -2.47
C ASP A 26 -10.93 -11.30 -1.18
N TYR A 27 -9.60 -11.33 -1.29
CA TYR A 27 -8.71 -11.17 -0.14
C TYR A 27 -8.84 -9.80 0.50
N HIS A 28 -8.86 -8.72 -0.29
CA HIS A 28 -9.08 -7.38 0.25
C HIS A 28 -10.46 -7.23 0.89
N LYS A 29 -11.52 -7.75 0.27
CA LYS A 29 -12.85 -7.78 0.87
C LYS A 29 -12.83 -8.48 2.22
N LEU A 30 -12.22 -9.67 2.31
CA LEU A 30 -12.15 -10.45 3.53
C LEU A 30 -11.33 -9.78 4.63
N LEU A 31 -10.16 -9.23 4.29
CA LEU A 31 -9.24 -8.59 5.25
C LEU A 31 -9.82 -7.31 5.84
N TRP A 32 -10.47 -6.51 5.00
CA TRP A 32 -10.87 -5.15 5.33
C TRP A 32 -12.35 -5.03 5.67
N SER A 33 -13.15 -6.11 5.52
CA SER A 33 -14.49 -6.20 6.15
C SER A 33 -14.34 -6.59 7.62
N LYS A 34 -14.05 -5.59 8.47
CA LYS A 34 -13.84 -5.80 9.91
C LYS A 34 -14.20 -4.55 10.73
N PRO A 35 -14.29 -4.65 12.06
CA PRO A 35 -14.57 -3.50 12.92
C PRO A 35 -13.50 -2.40 12.77
N LEU A 36 -13.97 -1.16 12.72
CA LEU A 36 -13.16 0.05 12.89
C LEU A 36 -12.71 0.20 14.35
N PRO A 37 -11.76 1.12 14.64
CA PRO A 37 -11.31 1.37 16.01
C PRO A 37 -12.44 1.74 17.00
N ASP A 38 -13.53 2.33 16.52
CA ASP A 38 -14.71 2.65 17.34
C ASP A 38 -15.73 1.49 17.46
N GLY A 39 -15.42 0.33 16.90
CA GLY A 39 -16.23 -0.88 16.95
C GLY A 39 -17.31 -1.00 15.86
N ARG A 40 -17.56 0.04 15.05
CA ARG A 40 -18.51 -0.04 13.92
C ARG A 40 -17.95 -0.92 12.81
N MET A 41 -18.82 -1.68 12.13
CA MET A 41 -18.38 -2.62 11.09
C MET A 41 -18.13 -1.91 9.76
N PHE A 42 -16.96 -2.13 9.16
CA PHE A 42 -16.63 -1.62 7.83
C PHE A 42 -16.82 -2.70 6.75
N ASP A 43 -18.06 -3.08 6.47
CA ASP A 43 -18.33 -4.14 5.48
C ASP A 43 -18.07 -3.71 4.05
N LEU A 44 -17.32 -4.52 3.30
CA LEU A 44 -17.05 -4.29 1.89
C LEU A 44 -17.90 -5.22 1.00
N THR A 45 -18.45 -4.62 -0.05
CA THR A 45 -19.13 -5.30 -1.15
C THR A 45 -18.32 -5.11 -2.44
N VAL A 46 -18.61 -5.92 -3.47
CA VAL A 46 -18.00 -5.77 -4.79
C VAL A 46 -19.04 -5.16 -5.72
N SER A 47 -18.68 -4.15 -6.52
CA SER A 47 -19.60 -3.55 -7.48
C SER A 47 -20.11 -4.60 -8.49
N SER A 48 -21.37 -4.49 -8.89
CA SER A 48 -22.01 -5.47 -9.79
C SER A 48 -21.51 -5.40 -11.24
N ALA A 49 -20.76 -4.37 -11.60
CA ALA A 49 -20.20 -4.16 -12.93
C ALA A 49 -18.70 -3.84 -12.87
N PRO A 50 -17.95 -4.10 -13.96
CA PRO A 50 -16.56 -3.64 -14.11
C PRO A 50 -16.44 -2.13 -13.83
N PRO A 51 -15.38 -1.68 -13.15
CA PRO A 51 -14.16 -2.42 -12.82
C PRO A 51 -14.19 -3.19 -11.49
N TYR A 52 -15.36 -3.66 -11.02
CA TYR A 52 -15.50 -4.53 -9.83
C TYR A 52 -14.80 -3.97 -8.58
N ARG A 53 -15.02 -2.69 -8.27
CA ARG A 53 -14.39 -2.03 -7.12
C ARG A 53 -14.97 -2.56 -5.81
N LEU A 54 -14.19 -2.39 -4.73
CA LEU A 54 -14.69 -2.57 -3.38
C LEU A 54 -15.51 -1.36 -2.98
N PHE A 55 -16.64 -1.58 -2.31
CA PHE A 55 -17.58 -0.53 -1.95
C PHE A 55 -18.11 -0.73 -0.54
N HIS A 56 -18.10 0.36 0.22
CA HIS A 56 -18.75 0.48 1.52
C HIS A 56 -19.85 1.54 1.43
N SER A 57 -21.00 1.29 2.06
CA SER A 57 -22.06 2.29 2.24
C SER A 57 -22.86 1.96 3.49
N SER A 58 -22.77 2.83 4.50
CA SER A 58 -23.57 2.77 5.73
C SER A 58 -23.66 4.19 6.35
N GLU A 59 -24.13 4.29 7.59
CA GLU A 59 -24.14 5.54 8.35
C GLU A 59 -22.75 6.14 8.61
N ILE A 60 -21.68 5.34 8.50
CA ILE A 60 -20.29 5.83 8.67
C ILE A 60 -19.74 6.48 7.39
N GLY A 61 -20.46 6.37 6.28
CA GLY A 61 -20.13 7.01 5.00
C GLY A 61 -20.19 6.06 3.81
N THR A 62 -19.81 6.60 2.65
CA THR A 62 -19.79 5.88 1.38
C THR A 62 -18.40 5.95 0.77
N PHE A 63 -17.78 4.79 0.54
CA PHE A 63 -16.40 4.68 0.08
C PHE A 63 -16.31 3.72 -1.10
N SER A 64 -15.68 4.15 -2.19
CA SER A 64 -15.28 3.25 -3.28
C SER A 64 -13.78 3.09 -3.24
N LEU A 65 -13.30 1.87 -3.03
CA LEU A 65 -11.90 1.54 -2.82
C LEU A 65 -11.32 0.76 -4.00
N SER A 66 -10.04 1.03 -4.30
CA SER A 66 -9.20 0.23 -5.19
C SER A 66 -7.91 -0.13 -4.48
N SER A 67 -7.49 -1.37 -4.64
CA SER A 67 -6.15 -1.80 -4.28
C SER A 67 -5.10 -1.31 -5.28
N ASP A 68 -3.86 -1.29 -4.84
CA ASP A 68 -2.68 -1.15 -5.68
C ASP A 68 -1.48 -1.68 -4.89
N SER A 69 -0.38 -1.93 -5.59
CA SER A 69 0.86 -2.34 -4.93
C SER A 69 1.40 -1.19 -4.06
N ILE A 70 1.98 -1.57 -2.94
CA ILE A 70 2.72 -0.70 -2.02
C ILE A 70 4.20 -1.10 -1.96
N VAL A 71 4.61 -2.15 -2.69
CA VAL A 71 6.03 -2.52 -2.79
C VAL A 71 6.38 -2.73 -4.26
N HIS A 72 7.42 -2.03 -4.73
CA HIS A 72 7.78 -2.02 -6.14
C HIS A 72 9.22 -2.49 -6.34
N THR A 73 9.43 -3.34 -7.33
CA THR A 73 10.80 -3.71 -7.75
C THR A 73 11.51 -2.59 -8.50
N TYR A 74 10.75 -1.62 -9.04
CA TYR A 74 11.23 -0.60 -9.98
C TYR A 74 11.89 -1.16 -11.25
N SER A 75 11.83 -2.48 -11.48
CA SER A 75 12.48 -3.16 -12.61
C SER A 75 11.81 -2.89 -13.96
N ARG A 76 10.59 -2.33 -13.95
CA ARG A 76 9.85 -1.94 -15.16
C ARG A 76 10.09 -0.50 -15.59
N LEU A 77 10.88 0.28 -14.85
CA LEU A 77 11.25 1.64 -15.24
C LEU A 77 12.10 1.58 -16.52
N LYS A 78 11.65 2.30 -17.56
CA LYS A 78 12.29 2.30 -18.88
C LYS A 78 13.38 3.35 -19.05
N ASN A 79 13.53 4.23 -18.07
CA ASN A 79 14.47 5.34 -18.08
C ASN A 79 14.89 5.72 -16.65
N GLY A 80 15.96 6.50 -16.56
CA GLY A 80 16.54 6.96 -15.30
C GLY A 80 17.57 6.00 -14.71
N HIS A 81 18.25 6.44 -13.65
CA HIS A 81 19.35 5.71 -13.02
C HIS A 81 18.92 4.35 -12.47
N MET A 82 17.64 4.19 -12.11
CA MET A 82 17.11 2.91 -11.65
C MET A 82 17.23 1.79 -12.69
N THR A 83 17.18 2.09 -13.99
CA THR A 83 17.37 1.08 -15.04
C THR A 83 18.77 0.47 -14.96
N GLU A 84 19.80 1.28 -14.69
CA GLU A 84 21.19 0.84 -14.54
C GLU A 84 21.40 0.13 -13.19
N VAL A 85 20.87 0.70 -12.11
CA VAL A 85 20.97 0.12 -10.76
C VAL A 85 20.35 -1.27 -10.72
N VAL A 86 19.09 -1.42 -11.16
CA VAL A 86 18.39 -2.72 -11.16
C VAL A 86 18.98 -3.68 -12.19
N GLY A 87 19.34 -3.17 -13.38
CA GLY A 87 19.94 -3.96 -14.45
C GLY A 87 21.31 -4.57 -14.10
N SER A 88 21.97 -4.04 -13.07
CA SER A 88 23.25 -4.56 -12.56
C SER A 88 23.10 -5.76 -11.62
N LEU A 89 21.88 -6.13 -11.20
CA LEU A 89 21.64 -7.29 -10.35
C LEU A 89 21.30 -8.55 -11.16
N PRO A 90 21.55 -9.75 -10.61
CA PRO A 90 21.10 -10.99 -11.23
C PRO A 90 19.58 -10.99 -11.44
N LYS A 91 19.14 -11.32 -12.65
CA LYS A 91 17.71 -11.35 -13.00
C LYS A 91 16.87 -12.24 -12.06
N HIS A 92 17.42 -13.37 -11.61
CA HIS A 92 16.71 -14.27 -10.71
C HIS A 92 16.41 -13.66 -9.33
N ASP A 93 17.27 -12.75 -8.83
CA ASP A 93 17.00 -12.01 -7.59
C ASP A 93 15.82 -11.06 -7.76
N ILE A 94 15.78 -10.36 -8.90
CA ILE A 94 14.70 -9.42 -9.25
C ILE A 94 13.39 -10.17 -9.48
N ASP A 95 13.41 -11.33 -10.14
CA ASP A 95 12.23 -12.14 -10.37
C ASP A 95 11.67 -12.71 -9.05
N ALA A 96 12.55 -13.17 -8.15
CA ALA A 96 12.15 -13.62 -6.81
C ALA A 96 11.56 -12.48 -5.97
N PHE A 97 12.12 -11.27 -6.07
CA PHE A 97 11.56 -10.09 -5.41
C PHE A 97 10.21 -9.70 -6.02
N TYR A 98 10.09 -9.72 -7.36
CA TYR A 98 8.84 -9.46 -8.07
C TYR A 98 7.73 -10.42 -7.62
N ASP A 99 8.04 -11.72 -7.57
CA ASP A 99 7.13 -12.76 -7.12
C ASP A 99 6.60 -12.51 -5.70
N LEU A 100 7.48 -12.06 -4.80
CA LEU A 100 7.09 -11.73 -3.43
C LEU A 100 6.17 -10.52 -3.38
N VAL A 101 6.47 -9.44 -4.13
CA VAL A 101 5.66 -8.21 -4.13
C VAL A 101 4.36 -8.36 -4.92
N CYS A 102 4.13 -9.50 -5.58
CA CYS A 102 2.84 -9.87 -6.11
C CYS A 102 1.90 -10.50 -5.05
N THR A 103 2.36 -10.78 -3.84
CA THR A 103 1.50 -11.34 -2.78
C THR A 103 0.68 -10.26 -2.05
N ILE A 104 -0.43 -10.65 -1.42
CA ILE A 104 -1.39 -9.74 -0.76
C ILE A 104 -0.76 -8.76 0.24
N GLY A 105 0.31 -9.16 0.94
CA GLY A 105 1.04 -8.33 1.90
C GLY A 105 1.70 -7.10 1.26
N ALA A 106 1.90 -7.09 -0.06
CA ALA A 106 2.42 -5.97 -0.82
C ALA A 106 1.33 -5.10 -1.46
N TYR A 107 0.05 -5.27 -1.11
CA TYR A 107 -1.06 -4.45 -1.62
C TYR A 107 -1.80 -3.73 -0.49
N LEU A 108 -2.41 -2.60 -0.82
CA LEU A 108 -3.26 -1.84 0.09
C LEU A 108 -4.40 -1.17 -0.68
N VAL A 109 -5.52 -0.91 -0.01
CA VAL A 109 -6.68 -0.24 -0.59
C VAL A 109 -6.71 1.24 -0.21
N PHE A 110 -7.13 2.08 -1.15
CA PHE A 110 -7.37 3.51 -0.94
C PHE A 110 -8.66 3.94 -1.66
N PRO A 111 -9.26 5.09 -1.26
CA PRO A 111 -10.30 5.75 -2.03
C PRO A 111 -9.93 5.94 -3.50
N SER A 112 -10.86 5.53 -4.36
CA SER A 112 -10.68 5.46 -5.81
C SER A 112 -11.51 6.47 -6.59
N ASN A 113 -12.45 7.14 -5.93
CA ASN A 113 -13.21 8.23 -6.50
C ASN A 113 -12.34 9.49 -6.65
N LYS A 114 -12.45 10.18 -7.78
CA LYS A 114 -11.88 11.53 -7.92
C LYS A 114 -12.76 12.53 -7.18
N ILE A 115 -12.13 13.45 -6.47
CA ILE A 115 -12.77 14.60 -5.82
C ILE A 115 -12.25 15.85 -6.52
N ASP A 116 -13.16 16.72 -6.97
CA ASP A 116 -12.86 17.91 -7.78
C ASP A 116 -12.04 17.62 -9.04
N ASN A 117 -12.25 16.45 -9.66
CA ASN A 117 -11.46 15.94 -10.80
C ASN A 117 -9.93 15.85 -10.56
N LYS A 118 -9.47 15.93 -9.31
CA LYS A 118 -8.05 15.80 -8.95
C LYS A 118 -7.61 14.33 -8.91
N ALA A 119 -6.30 14.14 -8.92
CA ALA A 119 -5.68 12.82 -8.79
C ALA A 119 -6.12 12.12 -7.50
N THR A 120 -6.30 10.80 -7.59
CA THR A 120 -6.55 9.92 -6.42
C THR A 120 -5.25 9.71 -5.64
N ILE A 121 -5.35 9.12 -4.45
CA ILE A 121 -4.16 8.78 -3.63
C ILE A 121 -3.19 7.91 -4.43
N ASN A 122 -3.69 6.85 -5.09
CA ASN A 122 -2.86 5.93 -5.88
C ASN A 122 -2.09 6.65 -6.99
N VAL A 123 -2.74 7.58 -7.69
CA VAL A 123 -2.08 8.38 -8.73
C VAL A 123 -1.05 9.33 -8.09
N GLU A 124 -1.42 10.02 -7.01
CA GLU A 124 -0.54 11.03 -6.42
C GLU A 124 0.75 10.40 -5.89
N ARG A 125 0.71 9.25 -5.19
CA ARG A 125 1.94 8.62 -4.68
C ARG A 125 2.93 8.21 -5.76
N GLY A 126 2.45 7.76 -6.92
CA GLY A 126 3.33 7.33 -8.02
C GLY A 126 3.90 8.49 -8.82
N PHE A 127 3.09 9.53 -9.07
CA PHE A 127 3.53 10.69 -9.84
C PHE A 127 4.27 11.74 -9.00
N ASN A 128 4.11 11.75 -7.67
CA ASN A 128 4.80 12.69 -6.79
C ASN A 128 6.30 12.38 -6.76
N GLY A 129 7.10 13.35 -7.23
CA GLY A 129 8.55 13.22 -7.36
C GLY A 129 9.30 13.04 -6.04
N LEU A 130 8.66 13.33 -4.90
CA LEU A 130 9.22 13.15 -3.56
C LEU A 130 8.85 11.79 -2.94
N ILE A 131 7.95 11.03 -3.56
CA ILE A 131 7.43 9.75 -3.03
C ILE A 131 7.76 8.58 -3.98
N LYS A 132 7.46 8.69 -5.27
CA LYS A 132 7.75 7.66 -6.30
C LYS A 132 7.29 6.25 -5.88
N ASP A 133 6.06 6.15 -5.37
CA ASP A 133 5.46 4.91 -4.85
C ASP A 133 6.22 4.25 -3.67
N ARG A 134 7.17 4.95 -3.02
CA ARG A 134 7.85 4.40 -1.84
C ARG A 134 6.89 4.41 -0.65
N PHE A 135 6.44 3.25 -0.19
CA PHE A 135 5.29 3.19 0.73
C PHE A 135 5.60 3.60 2.16
N ASP A 136 6.79 3.33 2.71
CA ASP A 136 7.27 3.94 3.96
C ASP A 136 7.25 5.48 3.90
N PHE A 137 7.50 6.09 2.74
CA PHE A 137 7.32 7.55 2.57
C PHE A 137 5.84 7.95 2.54
N THR A 138 5.00 7.15 1.88
CA THR A 138 3.55 7.36 1.87
C THR A 138 2.96 7.22 3.28
N LEU A 139 3.41 6.23 4.05
CA LEU A 139 2.98 5.99 5.42
C LEU A 139 3.44 7.11 6.35
N GLU A 140 4.65 7.63 6.17
CA GLU A 140 5.11 8.82 6.90
C GLU A 140 4.24 10.05 6.56
N CYS A 141 3.80 10.19 5.31
CA CYS A 141 2.84 11.25 4.97
C CYS A 141 1.51 11.06 5.71
N ILE A 142 1.02 9.82 5.84
CA ILE A 142 -0.21 9.50 6.58
C ILE A 142 -0.02 9.80 8.07
N ARG A 143 1.10 9.39 8.67
CA ARG A 143 1.46 9.70 10.07
C ARG A 143 1.43 11.20 10.31
N ARG A 144 2.19 11.96 9.50
CA ARG A 144 2.24 13.43 9.56
C ARG A 144 0.88 14.08 9.37
N TRP A 145 0.01 13.50 8.52
CA TRP A 145 -1.34 14.00 8.33
C TRP A 145 -2.18 13.93 9.61
N TYR A 146 -2.16 12.79 10.33
CA TYR A 146 -2.90 12.63 11.59
C TYR A 146 -2.44 13.60 12.68
N ILE A 147 -1.14 13.92 12.74
CA ILE A 147 -0.59 14.88 13.71
C ILE A 147 -0.54 16.33 13.19
N GLY A 148 -1.10 16.60 12.01
CA GLY A 148 -1.20 17.95 11.44
C GLY A 148 0.09 18.52 10.84
N GLU A 149 1.15 17.73 10.71
CA GLU A 149 2.43 18.12 10.13
C GLU A 149 2.40 18.24 8.60
N LYS A 150 3.39 18.96 8.06
CA LYS A 150 3.56 19.14 6.60
C LYS A 150 4.06 17.85 5.95
N ASN A 151 3.47 17.50 4.82
CA ASN A 151 3.90 16.37 4.00
C ASN A 151 3.53 16.57 2.51
N PRO A 152 4.21 15.90 1.56
CA PRO A 152 3.97 16.04 0.13
C PRO A 152 2.58 15.63 -0.38
N LEU A 153 1.83 14.84 0.40
CA LEU A 153 0.51 14.32 0.01
C LEU A 153 -0.63 15.04 0.74
N ARG A 154 -0.35 16.11 1.49
CA ARG A 154 -1.32 16.78 2.37
C ARG A 154 -2.59 17.19 1.65
N ASP A 155 -2.46 17.96 0.57
CA ASP A 155 -3.61 18.42 -0.23
C ASP A 155 -4.41 17.26 -0.81
N CYS A 156 -3.76 16.12 -1.08
CA CYS A 156 -4.41 14.89 -1.53
C CYS A 156 -5.23 14.27 -0.41
N PHE A 157 -4.62 14.05 0.75
CA PHE A 157 -5.28 13.44 1.90
C PHE A 157 -6.41 14.29 2.47
N ASP A 158 -6.29 15.62 2.44
CA ASP A 158 -7.35 16.52 2.90
C ASP A 158 -8.67 16.32 2.12
N ARG A 159 -8.59 15.93 0.83
CA ARG A 159 -9.79 15.57 0.04
C ARG A 159 -10.46 14.29 0.53
N TYR A 160 -9.71 13.37 1.14
CA TYR A 160 -10.17 12.09 1.63
C TYR A 160 -10.23 12.04 3.17
N THR A 161 -10.42 13.19 3.81
CA THR A 161 -10.46 13.33 5.27
C THR A 161 -11.43 12.33 5.92
N ASP A 162 -12.62 12.15 5.33
CA ASP A 162 -13.63 11.24 5.89
C ASP A 162 -13.17 9.78 5.90
N PHE A 163 -12.34 9.37 4.93
CA PHE A 163 -11.74 8.03 4.92
C PHE A 163 -10.70 7.88 6.03
N PHE A 164 -9.80 8.84 6.19
CA PHE A 164 -8.78 8.76 7.24
C PHE A 164 -9.40 8.86 8.65
N ARG A 165 -10.47 9.64 8.82
CA ARG A 165 -11.19 9.72 10.11
C ARG A 165 -11.80 8.41 10.56
N LEU A 166 -12.04 7.44 9.66
CA LEU A 166 -12.53 6.10 10.04
C LEU A 166 -11.61 5.41 11.05
N PHE A 167 -10.32 5.75 11.03
CA PHE A 167 -9.32 5.07 11.82
C PHE A 167 -8.94 5.82 13.11
N THR A 168 -9.60 6.95 13.40
CA THR A 168 -9.36 7.82 14.57
C THR A 168 -8.00 8.51 14.59
N ASP A 169 -6.91 7.75 14.56
CA ASP A 169 -5.52 8.21 14.60
C ASP A 169 -4.60 7.33 13.73
N PHE A 170 -3.29 7.62 13.74
CA PHE A 170 -2.32 6.87 12.96
C PHE A 170 -2.21 5.41 13.41
N ARG A 171 -2.27 5.16 14.72
CA ARG A 171 -2.23 3.81 15.28
C ARG A 171 -3.42 2.98 14.80
N GLY A 172 -4.64 3.52 14.86
CA GLY A 172 -5.83 2.86 14.35
C GLY A 172 -5.74 2.56 12.85
N TYR A 173 -5.09 3.43 12.06
CA TYR A 173 -4.83 3.15 10.64
C TYR A 173 -3.87 1.97 10.45
N VAL A 174 -2.77 1.95 11.21
CA VAL A 174 -1.76 0.89 11.17
C VAL A 174 -2.35 -0.46 11.58
N GLU A 175 -3.08 -0.50 12.70
CA GLU A 175 -3.71 -1.71 13.22
C GLU A 175 -4.82 -2.22 12.27
N PHE A 176 -5.63 -1.31 11.71
CA PHE A 176 -6.67 -1.70 10.76
C PHE A 176 -6.07 -2.32 9.49
N PHE A 177 -4.99 -1.77 8.94
CA PHE A 177 -4.37 -2.30 7.72
C PHE A 177 -3.26 -3.33 7.94
N LEU A 178 -3.06 -3.77 9.19
CA LEU A 178 -2.04 -4.75 9.60
C LEU A 178 -0.65 -4.31 9.13
N LEU A 179 -0.30 -3.06 9.43
CA LEU A 179 0.96 -2.41 9.02
C LEU A 179 2.00 -2.36 10.15
N ASP A 180 1.78 -3.06 11.26
CA ASP A 180 2.66 -2.99 12.44
C ASP A 180 4.13 -3.30 12.10
N ASP A 181 4.38 -4.14 11.10
CA ASP A 181 5.72 -4.59 10.73
C ASP A 181 6.58 -3.50 10.03
N ILE A 182 6.03 -2.31 9.78
CA ILE A 182 6.75 -1.13 9.24
C ILE A 182 6.69 0.08 10.20
N VAL A 183 6.29 -0.12 11.45
CA VAL A 183 6.21 0.93 12.47
C VAL A 183 6.92 0.45 13.75
N ASP A 184 7.45 1.36 14.55
CA ASP A 184 8.00 1.06 15.87
C ASP A 184 7.01 1.31 17.02
N GLU A 185 7.44 1.03 18.25
CA GLU A 185 6.63 1.20 19.46
C GLU A 185 6.23 2.65 19.75
N ASP A 186 6.97 3.62 19.20
CA ASP A 186 6.73 5.05 19.33
C ASP A 186 5.96 5.62 18.12
N GLU A 187 5.33 4.74 17.33
CA GLU A 187 4.58 5.06 16.11
C GLU A 187 5.42 5.69 14.97
N ASN A 188 6.75 5.57 15.01
CA ASN A 188 7.60 6.03 13.92
C ASN A 188 7.66 5.01 12.80
N VAL A 189 7.67 5.49 11.55
CA VAL A 189 7.80 4.64 10.38
C VAL A 189 9.23 4.09 10.28
N ARG A 190 9.34 2.77 10.10
CA ARG A 190 10.60 2.07 9.81
C ARG A 190 10.91 2.17 8.33
N PHE A 191 11.66 3.20 7.95
CA PHE A 191 12.05 3.42 6.56
C PHE A 191 12.93 2.28 6.02
N TRP A 192 12.72 1.91 4.77
CA TRP A 192 13.49 0.86 4.09
C TRP A 192 14.90 1.30 3.70
N LEU A 193 15.15 2.61 3.71
CA LEU A 193 16.44 3.26 3.53
C LEU A 193 16.48 4.51 4.42
N PRO A 194 17.68 5.01 4.81
CA PRO A 194 17.81 6.20 5.64
C PRO A 194 16.93 7.37 5.17
N PHE A 195 16.20 7.96 6.10
CA PHE A 195 15.30 9.08 5.85
C PHE A 195 15.61 10.23 6.80
N ARG A 196 15.61 11.45 6.26
CA ARG A 196 15.75 12.69 7.03
C ARG A 196 14.49 13.53 6.92
N ASP A 197 14.13 13.91 5.70
CA ASP A 197 12.90 14.63 5.41
C ASP A 197 12.60 14.59 3.91
N PHE A 198 11.36 14.83 3.54
CA PHE A 198 10.94 14.97 2.15
C PHE A 198 11.72 16.10 1.44
N GLY A 199 12.12 15.86 0.20
CA GLY A 199 12.94 16.81 -0.58
C GLY A 199 14.43 16.79 -0.24
N SER A 200 14.83 16.35 0.95
CA SER A 200 16.23 16.13 1.32
C SER A 200 16.68 14.67 1.16
N THR A 201 15.74 13.74 1.19
CA THR A 201 15.98 12.31 0.97
C THR A 201 15.48 11.89 -0.42
N PRO A 202 16.32 11.26 -1.25
CA PRO A 202 15.88 10.67 -2.52
C PRO A 202 14.84 9.56 -2.27
N PRO A 203 13.73 9.53 -3.03
CA PRO A 203 12.71 8.49 -2.84
C PRO A 203 13.14 7.13 -3.36
N LEU A 204 14.04 7.10 -4.36
CA LEU A 204 14.55 5.88 -4.99
C LEU A 204 15.99 5.61 -4.55
N PRO A 205 16.40 4.33 -4.49
CA PRO A 205 17.80 3.97 -4.29
C PRO A 205 18.72 4.61 -5.33
N ASN A 206 19.91 5.06 -4.92
CA ASN A 206 20.89 5.73 -5.79
C ASN A 206 22.05 4.82 -6.20
N SER A 207 22.14 3.62 -5.63
CA SER A 207 23.21 2.66 -5.91
C SER A 207 22.71 1.22 -5.82
N VAL A 208 23.51 0.28 -6.35
CA VAL A 208 23.26 -1.16 -6.21
C VAL A 208 23.22 -1.59 -4.74
N THR A 209 24.05 -0.99 -3.90
CA THR A 209 24.08 -1.27 -2.45
C THR A 209 22.78 -0.84 -1.79
N GLU A 210 22.34 0.41 -2.03
CA GLU A 210 21.06 0.90 -1.52
C GLU A 210 19.88 0.09 -2.07
N TYR A 211 19.92 -0.32 -3.34
CA TYR A 211 18.85 -1.13 -3.91
C TYR A 211 18.75 -2.51 -3.26
N LYS A 212 19.89 -3.16 -2.95
CA LYS A 212 19.91 -4.43 -2.22
C LYS A 212 19.36 -4.27 -0.80
N GLU A 213 19.68 -3.18 -0.13
CA GLU A 213 19.15 -2.87 1.20
C GLU A 213 17.64 -2.63 1.16
N TYR A 214 17.16 -1.79 0.23
CA TYR A 214 15.74 -1.57 -0.04
C TYR A 214 15.02 -2.90 -0.31
N MET A 215 15.55 -3.71 -1.25
CA MET A 215 14.99 -4.99 -1.62
C MET A 215 14.86 -5.93 -0.42
N LYS A 216 15.89 -5.99 0.43
CA LYS A 216 15.87 -6.78 1.66
C LYS A 216 14.79 -6.27 2.63
N ASN A 217 14.80 -4.99 2.96
CA ASN A 217 13.91 -4.40 3.98
C ASN A 217 12.43 -4.47 3.54
N ALA A 218 12.15 -4.15 2.27
CA ALA A 218 10.81 -4.28 1.70
C ALA A 218 10.34 -5.74 1.62
N SER A 219 11.25 -6.67 1.33
CA SER A 219 10.94 -8.11 1.37
C SER A 219 10.63 -8.59 2.79
N ASP A 220 11.39 -8.14 3.78
CA ASP A 220 11.19 -8.53 5.18
C ASP A 220 9.83 -8.02 5.69
N PHE A 221 9.49 -6.76 5.40
CA PHE A 221 8.15 -6.20 5.63
C PHE A 221 7.06 -7.06 4.96
N THR A 222 7.17 -7.33 3.66
CA THR A 222 6.15 -8.07 2.90
C THR A 222 5.92 -9.46 3.49
N LYS A 223 7.00 -10.17 3.85
CA LYS A 223 6.92 -11.51 4.49
C LYS A 223 6.27 -11.44 5.87
N ALA A 224 6.62 -10.45 6.69
CA ALA A 224 6.06 -10.27 8.02
C ALA A 224 4.54 -9.94 7.93
N ARG A 225 4.18 -8.99 7.07
CA ARG A 225 2.80 -8.60 6.84
C ARG A 225 1.95 -9.75 6.28
N ASN A 226 2.48 -10.55 5.37
CA ASN A 226 1.83 -11.78 4.91
C ASN A 226 1.52 -12.72 6.08
N LYS A 227 2.49 -13.00 6.96
CA LYS A 227 2.26 -13.85 8.15
C LYS A 227 1.19 -13.26 9.06
N ARG A 228 1.21 -11.94 9.28
CA ARG A 228 0.21 -11.22 10.09
C ARG A 228 -1.19 -11.32 9.48
N MET A 229 -1.33 -11.10 8.18
CA MET A 229 -2.59 -11.26 7.45
C MET A 229 -3.10 -12.69 7.49
N ALA A 230 -2.23 -13.68 7.34
CA ALA A 230 -2.61 -15.09 7.45
C ALA A 230 -3.11 -15.43 8.86
N ALA A 231 -2.44 -14.94 9.91
CA ALA A 231 -2.85 -15.13 11.29
C ALA A 231 -4.19 -14.44 11.58
N TRP A 232 -4.36 -13.19 11.14
CA TRP A 232 -5.64 -12.46 11.25
C TRP A 232 -6.77 -13.19 10.53
N ALA A 233 -6.54 -13.69 9.32
CA ALA A 233 -7.57 -14.41 8.58
C ALA A 233 -8.03 -15.70 9.27
N MET A 234 -7.21 -16.28 10.16
CA MET A 234 -7.62 -17.44 10.99
C MET A 234 -8.50 -17.05 12.18
N THR A 235 -8.56 -15.78 12.57
CA THR A 235 -9.44 -15.29 13.64
C THR A 235 -10.79 -14.83 13.14
N LEU A 236 -10.98 -14.74 11.81
CA LEU A 236 -12.27 -14.40 11.22
C LEU A 236 -13.25 -15.58 11.36
N PRO A 237 -14.54 -15.32 11.63
CA PRO A 237 -15.58 -16.35 11.76
C PRO A 237 -15.85 -17.11 10.46
#